data_AF-D3BK25-F1
#
_entry.id   AF-D3BK25-F1
#
_cell.length_a   1.000
_cell.length_b   1.000
_cell.length_c   1.000
_cell.angle_alpha   90.00
_cell.angle_beta   90.00
_cell.angle_gamma   90.00
#
_symmetry.space_group_name_H-M   'P 1'
#
loop_
_entity.id
_entity.type
_entity.pdbx_description
1 polymer ?
#
loop_
_entity_poly.entity_id
_entity_poly.type
_entity_poly.pdbx_seq_one_letter_code
_entity_poly.pdbx_strand_id
1 'polypeptide(L)' 'MIKGCVIGPRKIVLTLRKSLHAATSRPALEKVVLKFIDTSSKFSRFQTSDEKSKVMGPMKKQKTAAKKN' A
#
# COMPACT_ATOMS: atom_id res chain seq x y z
N MET A 1 9.76 -2.69 0.96
CA MET A 1 9.01 -3.26 -0.18
C MET A 1 9.94 -4.12 -0.99
N ILE A 2 9.51 -5.31 -1.40
CA ILE A 2 10.24 -6.17 -2.35
C ILE A 2 9.60 -5.96 -3.73
N LYS A 3 10.40 -5.96 -4.80
CA LYS A 3 9.89 -5.90 -6.17
C LYS A 3 9.13 -7.20 -6.48
N GLY A 4 7.85 -7.11 -6.83
CA GLY A 4 7.03 -8.26 -7.24
C GLY A 4 6.40 -9.04 -6.08
N CYS A 5 6.11 -10.33 -6.31
CA CYS A 5 5.45 -11.23 -5.36
C CYS A 5 6.47 -12.15 -4.66
N VAL A 6 6.06 -12.73 -3.52
CA VAL A 6 6.84 -13.72 -2.77
C VAL A 6 6.00 -14.98 -2.58
N ILE A 7 6.67 -16.11 -2.31
CA ILE A 7 6.02 -17.39 -2.09
C ILE A 7 5.05 -17.36 -0.89
N GLY A 8 3.91 -18.02 -1.05
CA GLY A 8 2.96 -18.36 0.00
C GLY A 8 1.99 -17.25 0.46
N PRO A 9 1.04 -17.58 1.35
CA PRO A 9 -0.01 -16.66 1.77
C PRO A 9 0.49 -15.59 2.75
N ARG A 10 -0.35 -14.59 3.02
CA ARG A 10 -0.03 -13.55 4.01
C ARG A 10 0.17 -14.18 5.39
N LYS A 11 1.08 -13.62 6.18
CA LYS A 11 1.43 -14.03 7.58
C LYS A 11 2.28 -15.29 7.73
N ILE A 12 2.87 -15.82 6.67
CA ILE A 12 3.88 -16.89 6.81
C ILE A 12 5.24 -16.33 7.23
N VAL A 13 6.04 -17.18 7.87
CA VAL A 13 7.45 -16.88 8.15
C VAL A 13 8.27 -17.07 6.87
N LEU A 14 9.08 -16.08 6.52
CA LEU A 14 9.97 -16.11 5.35
C LEU A 14 11.40 -15.81 5.77
N THR A 15 12.33 -16.69 5.40
CA THR A 15 13.77 -16.49 5.63
C THR A 15 14.40 -15.78 4.43
N LEU A 16 14.78 -14.51 4.59
CA LEU A 16 15.50 -13.75 3.57
C LEU A 16 17.02 -13.96 3.72
N ARG A 17 17.69 -14.33 2.63
CA ARG A 17 19.15 -14.54 2.60
C ARG A 17 19.81 -13.58 1.62
N LYS A 18 21.06 -13.17 1.90
CA LYS A 18 21.92 -12.52 0.91
C LYS A 18 22.18 -13.46 -0.28
N SER A 19 22.45 -12.88 -1.44
CA SER A 19 22.93 -13.65 -2.59
C SER A 19 24.29 -14.28 -2.29
N LEU A 20 24.56 -15.44 -2.88
CA LEU A 20 25.85 -16.14 -2.72
C LEU A 20 26.99 -15.38 -3.39
N HIS A 21 26.70 -14.76 -4.54
CA HIS A 21 27.65 -13.98 -5.32
C HIS A 21 27.22 -12.51 -5.33
N ALA A 22 28.17 -11.61 -5.60
CA ALA A 22 27.86 -10.20 -5.78
C ALA A 22 26.97 -10.00 -7.01
N ALA A 23 25.85 -9.30 -6.83
CA ALA A 23 24.97 -8.96 -7.94
C ALA A 23 25.59 -7.82 -8.76
N THR A 24 26.04 -8.13 -9.98
CA THR A 24 26.71 -7.17 -10.88
C THR A 24 25.81 -6.65 -12.00
N SER A 25 24.59 -7.18 -12.12
CA SER A 25 23.67 -6.80 -13.20
C SER A 25 23.15 -5.37 -13.01
N ARG A 26 22.95 -4.66 -14.13
CA ARG A 26 22.48 -3.25 -14.12
C ARG A 26 21.20 -3.04 -13.28
N PRO A 27 20.18 -3.91 -13.33
CA PRO A 27 18.99 -3.76 -12.49
C PRO A 27 19.23 -3.91 -10.99
N ALA A 28 20.31 -4.60 -10.58
CA ALA A 28 20.66 -4.78 -9.18
C ALA A 28 21.45 -3.59 -8.59
N LEU A 29 22.14 -2.83 -9.45
CA LEU A 29 22.96 -1.67 -9.07
C LEU A 29 22.19 -0.34 -9.13
N GLU A 30 20.97 -0.35 -9.66
CA GLU A 30 20.13 0.83 -9.82
C GLU A 30 19.69 1.41 -8.46
N LYS A 31 19.92 2.71 -8.25
CA LYS A 31 19.41 3.43 -7.07
C LYS A 31 17.94 3.77 -7.29
N VAL A 32 17.05 3.13 -6.53
CA VAL A 32 15.60 3.32 -6.68
C VAL A 32 15.10 4.49 -5.82
N VAL A 33 14.61 5.56 -6.47
CA VAL A 33 13.88 6.65 -5.82
C VAL A 33 12.40 6.54 -6.17
N LEU A 34 11.55 6.29 -5.17
CA LEU A 34 10.11 6.10 -5.35
C LEU A 34 9.41 7.47 -5.39
N LYS A 35 8.58 7.71 -6.40
CA LYS A 35 7.76 8.94 -6.53
C LYS A 35 6.35 8.79 -5.94
N PHE A 36 5.77 7.60 -6.01
CA PHE A 36 4.40 7.34 -5.61
C PHE A 36 4.26 5.93 -5.03
N ILE A 37 3.49 5.80 -3.95
CA ILE A 37 3.09 4.52 -3.35
C ILE A 37 1.57 4.52 -3.32
N ASP A 38 0.96 3.49 -3.91
CA ASP A 38 -0.48 3.30 -3.85
C ASP A 38 -0.91 2.95 -2.42
N THR A 39 -1.58 3.90 -1.77
CA THR A 39 -2.17 3.76 -0.43
C THR A 39 -3.67 3.46 -0.48
N SER A 40 -4.23 3.32 -1.69
CA SER A 40 -5.63 2.95 -1.82
C SER A 40 -5.94 1.60 -1.17
N SER A 41 -7.12 1.52 -0.57
CA SER A 41 -7.65 0.22 -0.16
C SER A 41 -7.84 -0.66 -1.38
N LYS A 42 -7.45 -1.94 -1.31
CA LYS A 42 -7.59 -2.89 -2.43
C LYS A 42 -9.04 -3.26 -2.78
N PHE A 43 -10.00 -2.80 -1.97
CA PHE A 43 -11.45 -2.92 -2.24
C PHE A 43 -12.08 -1.58 -2.67
N SER A 44 -11.33 -0.49 -2.66
CA SER A 44 -11.81 0.86 -2.93
C SER A 44 -10.86 1.60 -3.87
N ARG A 45 -11.15 2.87 -4.18
CA ARG A 45 -10.41 3.66 -5.19
C ARG A 45 -9.72 4.91 -4.64
N PHE A 46 -9.92 5.24 -3.38
CA PHE A 46 -9.42 6.49 -2.78
C PHE A 46 -8.06 6.29 -2.13
N GLN A 47 -7.13 7.23 -2.33
CA GLN A 47 -5.82 7.19 -1.66
C GLN A 47 -5.96 7.60 -0.20
N THR A 48 -6.80 8.61 0.07
CA THR A 48 -7.04 9.11 1.43
C THR A 48 -8.50 8.98 1.87
N SER A 49 -8.74 8.98 3.18
CA SER A 49 -10.10 9.02 3.75
C SER A 49 -10.84 10.32 3.40
N ASP A 50 -10.09 11.40 3.20
CA ASP A 50 -10.63 12.73 2.92
C ASP A 50 -11.09 12.81 1.47
N GLU A 51 -10.33 12.26 0.53
CA GLU A 51 -10.78 12.07 -0.85
C GLU A 51 -12.10 11.29 -0.90
N LYS A 52 -12.19 10.18 -0.14
CA LYS A 52 -13.42 9.39 -0.07
C LYS A 52 -14.60 10.21 0.45
N SER A 53 -14.39 10.98 1.51
CA SER A 53 -15.44 11.78 2.15
C SER A 53 -15.90 12.92 1.24
N LYS A 54 -14.98 13.56 0.52
CA LYS A 54 -15.27 14.61 -0.47
C LYS A 54 -16.09 14.05 -1.64
N VAL A 55 -15.73 12.88 -2.16
CA VAL A 55 -16.43 12.27 -3.31
C VAL A 55 -17.81 11.72 -2.93
N MET A 56 -17.95 11.06 -1.77
CA MET A 56 -19.23 10.48 -1.33
C MET A 56 -20.21 11.54 -0.82
N GLY A 57 -19.71 12.73 -0.45
CA GLY A 57 -20.54 13.78 0.12
C GLY A 57 -21.11 13.43 1.50
N PRO A 58 -22.09 14.22 1.99
CA PRO A 58 -22.64 14.06 3.33
C PRO A 58 -23.51 12.79 3.43
N MET A 59 -23.02 11.79 4.16
CA MET A 59 -23.74 10.53 4.38
C MET A 59 -24.70 10.60 5.58
N LYS A 60 -25.79 9.80 5.54
CA LYS A 60 -26.77 9.71 6.65
C LYS A 60 -26.11 9.42 8.00
N LYS A 61 -25.13 8.50 8.03
CA LYS A 61 -24.37 8.13 9.25
C LYS A 61 -23.68 9.33 9.90
N GLN A 62 -23.13 10.24 9.11
CA GLN A 62 -22.45 11.43 9.62
C GLN A 62 -23.46 12.38 10.27
N LYS A 63 -24.65 12.53 9.65
CA LYS A 63 -25.75 13.35 10.20
C LYS A 63 -26.30 12.81 11.52
N THR A 64 -26.47 11.49 11.66
CA THR A 64 -26.95 10.89 12.91
C THR A 64 -25.92 10.94 14.04
N ALA A 65 -24.62 10.86 13.73
CA ALA A 65 -23.56 11.01 14.73
C ALA A 65 -23.50 12.47 15.27
N ALA A 66 -23.66 13.46 14.39
CA ALA A 66 -23.65 14.87 14.78
C ALA A 66 -24.88 15.29 15.62
N LYS A 67 -26.02 14.59 15.49
CA LYS A 67 -27.27 14.90 16.19
C LYS A 67 -27.38 14.25 17.59
N LYS A 68 -26.43 13.39 17.98
CA LYS A 68 -26.44 12.67 19.27
C LYS A 68 -25.72 13.40 20.41
N ASN A 69 -25.21 14.60 20.15
CA ASN A 69 -24.66 15.51 21.14
C ASN A 69 -25.61 16.67 21.36
#